data_AF-A0A6B3GJD1-F1
#
_entry.id   AF-A0A6B3GJD1-F1
#
_cell.length_a   1.000
_cell.length_b   1.000
_cell.length_c   1.000
_cell.angle_alpha   90.00
_cell.angle_beta   90.00
_cell.angle_gamma   90.00
#
_symmetry.space_group_name_H-M   'P 1'
#
loop_
_entity.id
_entity.type
_entity.pdbx_description
1 polymer ?
#
loop_
_entity_poly.entity_id
_entity_poly.type
_entity_poly.pdbx_seq_one_letter_code
_entity_poly.pdbx_strand_id
1 'polypeptide(L)' 'RSLDAVVEDCVNGVGVDVNTASAPLLSRVSGISSGLAENIVAHRDANGPFRSRKALKDVARLGPKAYEQ' A
#
# COMPACT_ATOMS: atom_id res chain seq x y z
N ARG A 1 -5.10 23.26 -8.32
CA ARG A 1 -4.64 21.87 -8.15
C ARG A 1 -4.81 21.51 -6.66
N SER A 2 -5.98 21.03 -6.23
CA SER A 2 -6.21 20.76 -4.80
C SER A 2 -7.31 19.72 -4.52
N LEU A 3 -7.35 18.63 -5.29
CA LEU A 3 -8.18 17.47 -4.95
C LEU A 3 -7.30 16.28 -4.50
N ASP A 4 -6.15 16.04 -5.14
CA ASP A 4 -5.29 14.92 -4.77
C ASP A 4 -4.73 15.01 -3.34
N ALA A 5 -4.43 16.23 -2.86
CA ALA A 5 -3.90 16.45 -1.51
C ALA A 5 -4.93 16.11 -0.41
N VAL A 6 -6.22 16.41 -0.63
CA VAL A 6 -7.29 16.13 0.35
C VAL A 6 -7.59 14.63 0.41
N VAL A 7 -7.45 13.94 -0.72
CA VAL A 7 -7.57 12.48 -0.76
C VAL A 7 -6.43 11.86 0.05
N GLU A 8 -5.17 12.24 -0.20
CA GLU A 8 -4.01 11.71 0.55
C GLU A 8 -4.14 11.88 2.08
N ASP A 9 -4.59 13.05 2.56
CA ASP A 9 -4.73 13.30 4.00
C ASP A 9 -5.81 12.43 4.66
N CYS A 10 -6.93 12.18 3.97
CA CYS A 10 -7.98 11.29 4.50
C CYS A 10 -7.53 9.82 4.55
N VAL A 11 -6.70 9.36 3.59
CA VAL A 11 -6.28 7.95 3.57
C VAL A 11 -5.21 7.66 4.63
N ASN A 12 -4.30 8.61 4.85
CA ASN A 12 -3.21 8.46 5.83
C ASN A 12 -3.71 8.53 7.28
N GLY A 13 -4.84 9.20 7.56
CA GLY A 13 -5.41 9.35 8.91
C GLY A 13 -6.26 8.16 9.41
N VAL A 14 -6.84 7.37 8.49
CA VAL A 14 -7.74 6.25 8.83
C VAL A 14 -7.02 4.90 8.83
N GLY A 15 -5.92 4.79 8.06
CA GLY A 15 -5.22 3.53 7.85
C GLY A 15 -5.95 2.66 6.83
N VAL A 16 -5.17 2.04 5.93
CA VAL A 16 -5.67 1.17 4.87
C VAL A 16 -5.35 -0.27 5.22
N ASP A 17 -6.36 -1.14 5.22
CA ASP A 17 -6.13 -2.58 5.37
C ASP A 17 -5.59 -3.17 4.07
N VAL A 18 -4.33 -3.57 4.12
CA VAL A 18 -3.59 -4.13 2.98
C VAL A 18 -4.18 -5.43 2.44
N ASN A 19 -4.94 -6.17 3.26
CA ASN A 19 -5.56 -7.42 2.83
C ASN A 19 -6.85 -7.21 2.04
N THR A 20 -7.50 -6.04 2.17
CA THR A 20 -8.81 -5.78 1.55
C THR A 20 -8.78 -4.62 0.56
N ALA A 21 -7.81 -3.72 0.68
CA ALA A 21 -7.69 -2.57 -0.20
C ALA A 21 -7.40 -2.96 -1.66
N SER A 22 -7.93 -2.13 -2.56
CA SER A 22 -7.63 -2.18 -3.98
C SER A 22 -6.31 -1.47 -4.28
N ALA A 23 -5.66 -1.81 -5.41
CA ALA A 23 -4.42 -1.16 -5.81
C ALA A 23 -4.53 0.38 -5.93
N PRO A 24 -5.61 0.96 -6.49
CA PRO A 24 -5.76 2.43 -6.53
C PRO A 24 -5.92 3.08 -5.15
N LEU A 25 -6.45 2.35 -4.16
CA LEU A 25 -6.55 2.85 -2.79
C LEU A 25 -5.18 2.80 -2.09
N LEU A 26 -4.42 1.71 -2.29
CA LEU A 26 -3.07 1.56 -1.78
C LEU A 26 -2.11 2.60 -2.37
N SER A 27 -2.26 2.96 -3.64
CA SER A 27 -1.41 3.98 -4.30
C SER A 27 -1.63 5.40 -3.78
N ARG A 28 -2.63 5.63 -2.93
CA ARG A 28 -2.87 6.91 -2.25
C ARG A 28 -2.19 6.99 -0.88
N VAL A 29 -1.57 5.90 -0.43
CA VAL A 29 -0.82 5.85 0.82
C VAL A 29 0.57 6.44 0.59
N SER A 30 1.01 7.29 1.51
CA SER A 30 2.34 7.90 1.43
C SER A 30 3.45 6.85 1.32
N GLY A 31 4.30 6.97 0.30
CA GLY A 31 5.38 6.02 0.04
C GLY A 31 5.00 4.78 -0.77
N ILE A 32 3.72 4.60 -1.12
CA ILE A 32 3.26 3.52 -2.00
C ILE A 32 2.98 4.07 -3.41
N SER A 33 3.83 3.71 -4.37
CA SER A 33 3.59 4.01 -5.79
C SER A 33 2.55 3.08 -6.39
N SER A 34 1.94 3.45 -7.53
CA SER A 34 0.97 2.60 -8.23
C SER A 34 1.52 1.21 -8.56
N GLY A 35 2.78 1.12 -9.01
CA GLY A 35 3.41 -0.17 -9.28
C GLY A 35 3.68 -0.99 -8.02
N LEU A 36 3.96 -0.35 -6.88
CA LEU A 36 4.09 -1.05 -5.60
C LEU A 36 2.72 -1.54 -5.11
N ALA A 37 1.67 -0.74 -5.26
CA ALA A 37 0.31 -1.15 -4.92
C ALA A 37 -0.15 -2.37 -5.73
N GLU A 38 0.16 -2.42 -7.03
CA GLU A 38 -0.07 -3.60 -7.88
C GLU A 38 0.70 -4.82 -7.37
N ASN A 39 1.98 -4.66 -7.00
CA ASN A 39 2.78 -5.75 -6.45
C ASN A 39 2.24 -6.27 -5.12
N ILE A 40 1.72 -5.40 -4.26
CA ILE A 40 1.10 -5.79 -2.98
C ILE A 40 -0.14 -6.65 -3.23
N VAL A 41 -1.02 -6.23 -4.14
CA VAL A 41 -2.22 -6.97 -4.52
C VAL A 41 -1.84 -8.31 -5.15
N ALA A 42 -0.91 -8.32 -6.11
CA ALA A 42 -0.45 -9.55 -6.75
C ALA A 42 0.18 -10.53 -5.75
N HIS A 43 0.97 -10.02 -4.79
CA HIS A 43 1.55 -10.85 -3.75
C HIS A 43 0.47 -11.46 -2.84
N ARG A 44 -0.52 -10.66 -2.43
CA ARG A 44 -1.67 -11.14 -1.64
C ARG A 44 -2.44 -12.23 -2.39
N ASP A 45 -2.70 -12.01 -3.67
CA ASP A 45 -3.51 -12.94 -4.47
C ASP A 45 -2.75 -14.27 -4.71
N ALA A 46 -1.42 -14.23 -4.82
CA ALA A 46 -0.58 -15.41 -5.00
C ALA A 46 -0.26 -16.18 -3.70
N ASN A 47 -0.02 -15.46 -2.59
CA ASN A 47 0.49 -16.04 -1.33
C ASN A 47 -0.57 -16.09 -0.22
N GLY A 48 -1.75 -15.53 -0.47
CA GLY A 48 -2.78 -15.31 0.52
C GLY A 48 -2.54 -14.03 1.35
N PRO A 49 -3.38 -13.80 2.38
CA PRO A 49 -3.37 -12.57 3.15
C PRO A 49 -2.07 -12.39 3.95
N PHE A 50 -1.63 -11.13 4.07
CA PHE A 50 -0.52 -10.74 4.93
C PHE A 50 -0.91 -10.92 6.40
N ARG A 51 -0.18 -11.78 7.10
CA ARG A 51 -0.39 -12.06 8.53
C ARG A 51 0.26 -11.04 9.47
N SER A 52 1.21 -10.26 8.97
CA SER A 52 1.89 -9.22 9.74
C SER A 52 2.47 -8.17 8.81
N ARG A 53 2.71 -6.96 9.33
CA ARG A 53 3.38 -5.89 8.57
C ARG A 53 4.74 -6.33 8.02
N LYS A 54 5.47 -7.19 8.76
CA LYS A 54 6.79 -7.70 8.32
C LYS A 54 6.72 -8.49 7.01
N ALA A 55 5.60 -9.16 6.72
CA ALA A 55 5.41 -9.88 5.47
C ALA A 55 5.34 -8.96 4.24
N LEU A 56 5.13 -7.66 4.43
CA LEU A 56 5.23 -6.70 3.32
C LEU A 56 6.65 -6.63 2.75
N LYS A 57 7.68 -6.97 3.53
CA LYS A 57 9.08 -7.01 3.04
C LYS A 57 9.30 -8.04 1.95
N ASP A 58 8.41 -9.03 1.84
CA ASP A 58 8.46 -10.07 0.80
C ASP A 58 7.85 -9.58 -0.53
N VAL A 59 7.18 -8.43 -0.52
CA VAL A 59 6.64 -7.80 -1.74
C VAL A 59 7.77 -7.28 -2.61
N ALA A 60 7.79 -7.72 -3.86
CA ALA A 60 8.80 -7.29 -4.82
C ALA A 60 8.86 -5.76 -4.94
N ARG A 61 10.08 -5.22 -4.91
CA ARG A 61 10.37 -3.78 -5.03
C ARG A 61 9.84 -2.91 -3.88
N LEU A 62 9.46 -3.49 -2.74
CA LEU A 62 9.24 -2.72 -1.53
C LEU A 62 10.60 -2.27 -0.96
N GLY A 63 10.95 -1.01 -1.18
CA GLY A 63 12.16 -0.41 -0.63
C GLY A 63 12.02 -0.09 0.86
N PRO A 64 13.14 0.03 1.61
CA PRO A 64 13.12 0.29 3.06
C PRO A 64 12.35 1.57 3.43
N LYS A 65 12.46 2.62 2.61
CA LYS A 65 11.76 3.90 2.81
C LYS A 65 10.23 3.79 2.70
N ALA A 66 9.73 2.88 1.87
CA ALA A 66 8.29 2.64 1.74
C ALA A 66 7.74 1.77 2.88
N TYR A 67 8.61 1.00 3.55
CA TYR A 67 8.24 0.15 4.70
C TYR A 67 8.21 0.93 6.03
N GLU A 68 9.00 1.98 6.16
CA GLU A 68 9.10 2.82 7.36
C GLU A 68 7.93 3.78 7.57
N GLN A 69 7.20 4.12 6.50
CA GLN A 69 5.97 4.92 6.54
C GLN A 69 4.79 4.08 7.03
#